data_AF-A0AAE1SFF6-F1
#
_entry.id   AF-A0AAE1SFF6-F1
#
_cell.length_a   1.000
_cell.length_b   1.000
_cell.length_c   1.000
_cell.angle_alpha   90.00
_cell.angle_beta   90.00
_cell.angle_gamma   90.00
#
_symmetry.space_group_name_H-M   'P 1'
#
loop_
_entity.id
_entity.type
_entity.pdbx_description
1 polymer ?
#
loop_
_entity_poly.entity_id
_entity_poly.type
_entity_poly.pdbx_seq_one_letter_code
_entity_poly.pdbx_strand_id
1 'polypeptide(L)'
;MYHVNTDLLAAFHCDRQVSHRYKYKFLRATTSNIPSSVIRDNRGSKLTIGRGGMLKVQHLVSVAKLAMPHPHVDSAGYQQPSRIAYIEFFVKPEVDEDDANDT
;
A
#
# COMPACT_ATOMS: atom_id res chain seq x y z
N MET A 1 25.72 6.94 1.60
CA MET A 1 24.49 7.59 2.11
C MET A 1 23.52 7.69 0.94
N TYR A 2 22.59 6.73 0.80
CA TYR A 2 21.63 6.68 -0.32
C TYR A 2 20.38 7.48 0.03
N HIS A 3 20.45 8.82 -0.07
CA HIS A 3 19.28 9.70 0.01
C HIS A 3 18.90 10.13 -1.40
N VAL A 4 18.30 9.22 -2.17
CA VAL A 4 17.97 9.44 -3.59
C VAL A 4 16.48 9.80 -3.79
N ASN A 5 15.65 9.80 -2.74
CA ASN A 5 14.19 9.84 -2.92
C ASN A 5 13.43 10.62 -1.83
N THR A 6 13.96 11.77 -1.37
CA THR A 6 13.18 12.64 -0.48
C THR A 6 11.92 13.17 -1.15
N ASP A 7 11.96 13.36 -2.48
CA ASP A 7 10.83 13.86 -3.26
C ASP A 7 9.68 12.84 -3.42
N LEU A 8 9.92 11.56 -3.08
CA LEU A 8 8.88 10.53 -3.06
C LEU A 8 8.07 10.51 -1.75
N LEU A 9 8.53 11.19 -0.71
CA LEU A 9 7.87 11.23 0.59
C LEU A 9 6.84 12.37 0.62
N ALA A 10 5.55 12.03 0.50
CA ALA A 10 4.48 13.01 0.68
C ALA A 10 4.39 13.50 2.14
N ALA A 11 4.73 12.64 3.11
CA ALA A 11 4.81 12.97 4.53
C ALA A 11 5.67 11.93 5.27
N PHE A 12 6.35 12.37 6.34
CA PHE A 12 7.12 11.50 7.22
C PHE A 12 6.85 11.88 8.69
N HIS A 13 6.49 10.90 9.50
CA HIS A 13 6.18 11.09 10.91
C HIS A 13 6.58 9.86 11.73
N CYS A 14 7.59 10.01 12.58
CA CYS A 14 8.09 8.95 13.46
C CYS A 14 8.37 9.54 14.85
N ASP A 15 7.60 9.11 15.85
CA ASP A 15 7.74 9.58 17.24
C ASP A 15 8.89 8.92 17.99
N ARG A 16 9.36 7.78 17.49
CA ARG A 16 10.41 6.96 18.11
C ARG A 16 11.23 6.23 17.06
N GLN A 17 12.49 5.97 17.39
CA GLN A 17 13.35 5.09 16.62
C GLN A 17 12.90 3.64 16.82
N VAL A 18 12.70 2.90 15.73
CA VAL A 18 12.35 1.48 15.74
C VAL A 18 13.08 0.75 14.62
N SER A 19 13.34 -0.54 14.82
CA SER A 19 13.88 -1.44 13.80
C SER A 19 13.17 -2.78 13.91
N HIS A 20 12.63 -3.27 12.80
CA HIS A 20 11.93 -4.55 12.73
C HIS A 20 12.33 -5.28 11.45
N ARG A 21 12.39 -6.61 11.54
CA ARG A 21 12.68 -7.49 10.41
C ARG A 21 11.38 -8.12 9.91
N TYR A 22 11.29 -8.33 8.60
CA TYR A 22 10.12 -8.94 7.97
C TYR A 22 10.58 -9.91 6.89
N LYS A 23 9.89 -11.06 6.79
CA LYS A 23 10.14 -12.00 5.69
C LYS A 23 9.82 -11.33 4.36
N TYR A 24 10.82 -11.27 3.47
CA TYR A 24 10.69 -10.62 2.17
C TYR A 24 9.48 -11.09 1.35
N LYS A 25 9.14 -12.39 1.41
CA LYS A 25 7.96 -12.94 0.70
C LYS A 25 6.65 -12.24 1.06
N PHE A 26 6.50 -11.79 2.30
CA PHE A 26 5.30 -11.08 2.75
C PHE A 26 5.33 -9.61 2.34
N LEU A 27 6.50 -8.97 2.39
CA LEU A 27 6.69 -7.62 1.86
C LEU A 27 6.39 -7.56 0.35
N ARG A 28 6.91 -8.52 -0.42
CA ARG A 28 6.66 -8.62 -1.86
C ARG A 28 5.18 -8.80 -2.19
N ALA A 29 4.45 -9.56 -1.38
CA ALA A 29 3.01 -9.76 -1.58
C ALA A 29 2.22 -8.45 -1.44
N THR A 30 2.69 -7.48 -0.63
CA THR A 30 2.00 -6.19 -0.46
C THR A 30 2.00 -5.35 -1.73
N THR A 31 3.01 -5.50 -2.59
CA THR A 31 3.12 -4.72 -3.84
C THR A 31 2.73 -5.52 -5.09
N SER A 32 2.96 -6.84 -5.09
CA SER A 32 2.80 -7.67 -6.29
C SER A 32 1.40 -8.27 -6.46
N ASN A 33 0.60 -8.38 -5.40
CA ASN A 33 -0.73 -9.00 -5.44
C ASN A 33 -1.86 -8.00 -5.71
N ILE A 34 -1.52 -6.77 -6.09
CA ILE A 34 -2.47 -5.72 -6.38
C ILE A 34 -2.98 -5.94 -7.83
N PRO A 35 -4.26 -6.32 -8.05
CA PRO A 35 -4.74 -6.69 -9.38
C PRO A 35 -4.76 -5.50 -10.33
N SER A 36 -3.85 -5.49 -11.30
CA SER A 36 -3.72 -4.44 -12.33
C SER A 36 -4.94 -4.34 -13.25
N SER A 37 -5.72 -5.42 -13.38
CA SER A 37 -6.97 -5.42 -14.17
C SER A 37 -8.07 -4.54 -13.57
N VAL A 38 -8.03 -4.31 -12.25
CA VAL A 38 -9.01 -3.50 -11.52
C VAL A 38 -8.48 -2.09 -11.28
N ILE A 39 -7.16 -1.90 -11.30
CA ILE A 39 -6.53 -0.67 -10.87
C ILE A 39 -6.06 0.13 -12.08
N ARG A 40 -6.59 1.35 -12.17
CA ARG A 40 -6.16 2.34 -13.14
C ARG A 40 -4.81 2.92 -12.75
N ASP A 41 -4.70 3.40 -11.51
CA ASP A 41 -3.51 4.10 -11.00
C ASP A 41 -3.30 3.84 -9.51
N ASN A 42 -2.04 3.71 -9.07
CA ASN A 42 -1.66 3.80 -7.65
C ASN A 42 -1.32 5.25 -7.32
N ARG A 43 -2.12 5.89 -6.45
CA ARG A 43 -2.00 7.31 -6.09
C ARG A 43 -1.07 7.54 -4.90
N GLY A 44 -0.57 6.49 -4.27
CA GLY A 44 0.33 6.59 -3.14
C GLY A 44 0.20 5.41 -2.18
N SER A 45 1.24 5.22 -1.38
CA SER A 45 1.30 4.17 -0.37
C SER A 45 1.69 4.77 0.98
N LYS A 46 0.98 4.38 2.04
CA LYS A 46 1.28 4.75 3.43
C LYS A 46 1.74 3.52 4.18
N LEU A 47 2.87 3.65 4.85
CA LEU A 47 3.41 2.63 5.75
C LEU A 47 3.22 3.10 7.19
N THR A 48 2.83 2.20 8.08
CA THR A 48 2.69 2.49 9.50
C THR A 48 3.18 1.31 10.32
N ILE A 49 4.05 1.59 11.29
CA ILE A 49 4.53 0.59 12.26
C ILE A 49 3.65 0.68 13.50
N GLY A 50 2.82 -0.33 13.72
CA GLY A 50 1.96 -0.45 14.88
C GLY A 50 2.68 -0.98 16.12
N ARG A 51 1.90 -1.29 17.15
CA ARG A 51 2.42 -1.97 18.36
C ARG A 51 3.00 -3.33 18.00
N GLY A 52 4.04 -3.75 18.72
CA GLY A 52 4.71 -5.04 18.48
C GLY A 52 5.35 -5.19 17.09
N GLY A 53 5.62 -4.08 16.40
CA GLY A 53 6.25 -4.08 15.08
C GLY A 53 5.35 -4.51 13.93
N MET A 54 4.04 -4.59 14.11
CA MET A 54 3.10 -4.90 13.02
C MET A 54 3.20 -3.82 11.93
N LEU A 55 3.59 -4.21 10.71
CA LEU A 55 3.64 -3.30 9.58
C LEU A 55 2.27 -3.28 8.88
N LYS A 56 1.65 -2.10 8.85
CA LYS A 56 0.48 -1.81 8.01
C LYS A 56 0.94 -1.13 6.73
N VAL A 57 0.60 -1.70 5.58
CA VAL A 57 0.81 -1.10 4.26
C VAL A 57 -0.55 -0.78 3.66
N GLN A 58 -0.81 0.50 3.38
CA GLN A 58 -2.07 0.97 2.80
C GLN A 58 -1.78 1.60 1.43
N HIS A 59 -2.36 1.04 0.38
CA HIS A 59 -2.27 1.58 -0.98
C HIS A 59 -3.56 2.32 -1.33
N LEU A 60 -3.45 3.58 -1.75
CA LEU A 60 -4.55 4.34 -2.32
C LEU A 60 -4.58 4.10 -3.83
N VAL A 61 -5.65 3.48 -4.32
CA VAL A 61 -5.76 3.10 -5.74
C VAL A 61 -6.98 3.73 -6.40
N SER A 62 -6.85 4.05 -7.68
CA SER A 62 -7.98 4.38 -8.56
C SER A 62 -8.44 3.11 -9.23
N VAL A 63 -9.74 2.85 -9.19
CA VAL A 63 -10.34 1.67 -9.84
C VAL A 63 -10.76 2.03 -11.26
N ALA A 64 -10.35 1.21 -12.22
CA ALA A 64 -10.78 1.32 -13.61
C ALA A 64 -12.25 0.92 -13.73
N LYS A 65 -13.02 1.67 -14.53
CA LYS A 65 -14.39 1.29 -14.86
C LYS A 65 -14.32 0.12 -15.84
N LEU A 66 -14.95 -1.02 -15.52
CA LEU A 66 -15.26 -2.03 -16.53
C LEU A 66 -16.09 -1.33 -17.62
N ALA A 67 -15.52 -1.20 -18.82
CA ALA A 67 -16.25 -0.65 -19.96
C ALA A 67 -17.41 -1.60 -20.26
N MET A 68 -18.61 -1.26 -19.79
CA MET A 68 -19.83 -1.89 -20.25
C MET A 68 -19.97 -1.58 -21.75
N PRO A 69 -20.13 -2.59 -22.61
CA PRO A 69 -20.30 -2.39 -24.04
C PRO A 69 -21.75 -1.99 -24.30
N HIS A 70 -22.11 -0.74 -24.02
CA HIS A 70 -23.36 -0.18 -24.51
C HIS A 70 -23.04 1.06 -25.34
N PRO A 71 -23.21 0.99 -26.68
CA PRO A 71 -23.10 2.15 -27.54
C PRO A 71 -24.42 2.92 -27.43
N HIS A 72 -24.56 3.74 -26.39
CA HIS A 72 -25.53 4.83 -26.45
C HIS A 72 -24.78 6.13 -26.17
N VAL A 73 -24.38 6.74 -27.28
CA VAL A 73 -24.09 8.16 -27.35
C VAL A 73 -25.40 8.86 -27.00
N ASP A 74 -25.44 9.52 -25.85
CA ASP A 74 -26.30 10.68 -25.65
C ASP A 74 -25.58 11.68 -24.75
N SER A 75 -25.32 12.83 -25.36
CA SER A 75 -25.23 14.19 -24.82
C SER A 75 -24.84 14.39 -23.34
N ALA A 76 -23.82 15.24 -23.16
CA ALA A 76 -23.23 15.79 -21.93
C ALA A 76 -22.01 15.01 -21.38
N GLY A 77 -20.82 15.51 -21.73
CA GLY A 77 -19.51 14.95 -21.41
C GLY A 77 -19.11 14.99 -19.93
N TYR A 78 -19.82 14.26 -19.08
CA TYR A 78 -19.35 13.93 -17.74
C TYR A 78 -18.68 12.55 -17.77
N GLN A 79 -17.36 12.52 -17.96
CA GLN A 79 -16.57 11.35 -17.57
C GLN A 79 -16.79 11.14 -16.06
N GLN A 80 -17.54 10.10 -15.68
CA GLN A 80 -17.73 9.77 -14.27
C GLN A 80 -16.35 9.58 -13.60
N PRO A 81 -16.08 10.21 -12.44
CA PRO A 81 -14.77 10.17 -11.81
C PRO A 81 -14.40 8.74 -11.42
N SER A 82 -13.12 8.38 -11.60
CA SER A 82 -12.58 7.10 -11.13
C SER A 82 -12.85 6.93 -9.63
N ARG A 83 -13.41 5.80 -9.23
CA ARG A 83 -13.61 5.48 -7.81
C ARG A 83 -12.25 5.26 -7.15
N ILE A 84 -12.09 5.76 -5.92
CA ILE A 84 -10.91 5.52 -5.10
C ILE A 84 -11.18 4.39 -4.11
N ALA A 85 -10.19 3.57 -3.84
CA ALA A 85 -10.24 2.49 -2.86
C ALA A 85 -8.92 2.37 -2.10
N TYR A 86 -8.99 1.74 -0.94
CA TYR A 86 -7.82 1.36 -0.16
C TYR A 86 -7.63 -0.15 -0.17
N ILE A 87 -6.39 -0.58 -0.39
CA ILE A 87 -5.96 -1.97 -0.19
C ILE A 87 -5.01 -1.98 1.01
N GLU A 88 -5.32 -2.80 2.00
CA GLU A 88 -4.55 -2.85 3.25
C GLU A 88 -3.92 -4.23 3.45
N PHE A 89 -2.63 -4.23 3.82
CA PHE A 89 -1.89 -5.40 4.22
C PHE A 89 -1.37 -5.22 5.65
N PHE A 90 -1.38 -6.32 6.41
CA PHE A 90 -0.83 -6.38 7.77
C PHE A 90 0.23 -7.47 7.79
N VAL A 91 1.48 -7.09 8.10
CA VAL A 91 2.64 -7.97 8.09
C VAL A 91 3.24 -8.04 9.49
N LYS A 92 3.21 -9.23 10.07
CA LYS A 92 3.86 -9.50 11.36
C LYS A 92 5.39 -9.48 11.18
N PRO A 93 6.15 -8.87 12.10
CA PRO A 93 7.61 -8.94 12.05
C PRO A 93 8.10 -10.37 12.32
N GLU A 94 9.32 -10.64 11.90
CA GLU A 94 10.10 -11.77 12.40
C GLU A 94 10.36 -11.55 13.89
N VAL A 95 10.25 -12.64 14.65
CA VAL A 95 10.70 -12.70 16.04
C VAL A 95 11.91 -13.60 15.99
N ASP A 96 13.06 -13.11 16.46
CA ASP A 96 14.24 -13.96 16.61
C ASP A 96 13.95 -14.94 17.76
N GLU A 97 14.16 -16.25 17.54
CA GLU A 97 13.86 -17.28 18.56
C GLU A 97 14.69 -17.09 19.85
N ASP A 98 15.77 -16.32 19.79
CA ASP A 98 16.62 -15.98 20.94
C ASP A 98 16.01 -14.92 21.88
N ASP A 99 15.07 -14.08 21.42
CA ASP A 99 14.38 -13.10 22.27
C ASP A 99 13.28 -13.74 23.16
N ALA A 100 13.03 -15.05 23.00
CA ALA A 100 12.04 -15.79 23.79
C ALA A 100 12.61 -16.39 25.08
N ASN A 101 13.92 -16.29 25.32
CA ASN A 101 14.60 -17.00 26.42
C ASN A 101 15.09 -16.11 27.57
N ASP A 102 14.86 -14.80 27.53
CA ASP A 102 15.05 -13.92 28.70
C ASP A 102 13.68 -13.50 29.26
N THR A 103 13.05 -14.41 30.01
CA THR A 103 11.99 -14.10 30.99
C THR A 103 12.26 -14.78 32.32
#